data_AF-A0A3P6E6M4-F1
#
_entry.id   AF-A0A3P6E6M4-F1
#
_cell.length_a   1.000
_cell.length_b   1.000
_cell.length_c   1.000
_cell.angle_alpha   90.00
_cell.angle_beta   90.00
_cell.angle_gamma   90.00
#
_symmetry.space_group_name_H-M   'P 1'
#
loop_
_entity.id
_entity.type
_entity.pdbx_description
1 polymer ?
#
loop_
_entity_poly.entity_id
_entity_poly.type
_entity_poly.pdbx_seq_one_letter_code
_entity_poly.pdbx_strand_id
1 'polypeptide(L)' 'FKTVEPPSLLRYLIGSAVMMIGVVLPVGYMMFRNKRVPSSSSYSKQT' A
#
# COMPACT_ATOMS: atom_id res chain seq x y z
N PHE A 1 -29.69 10.82 -22.60
CA PHE A 1 -28.37 10.20 -22.77
C PHE A 1 -27.34 11.03 -22.03
N LYS A 2 -26.95 10.63 -20.81
CA LYS A 2 -25.85 11.28 -20.09
C LYS A 2 -24.56 10.62 -20.59
N THR A 3 -23.83 11.30 -21.47
CA THR A 3 -22.49 10.89 -21.90
C THR A 3 -21.60 10.88 -20.68
N VAL A 4 -21.38 9.70 -20.11
CA VAL A 4 -20.32 9.50 -19.12
C VAL A 4 -19.02 9.82 -19.83
N GLU A 5 -18.48 11.01 -19.57
CA GLU A 5 -17.18 11.42 -20.07
C GLU A 5 -16.18 10.31 -19.75
N PRO A 6 -15.40 9.83 -20.73
CA PRO A 6 -14.50 8.70 -20.52
C PRO A 6 -13.62 9.05 -19.31
N PRO A 7 -13.53 8.18 -18.30
CA PRO A 7 -12.77 8.47 -17.08
C PRO A 7 -11.38 8.91 -17.51
N SER A 8 -11.10 10.20 -17.32
CA SER A 8 -9.94 10.82 -17.95
C SER A 8 -8.68 10.13 -17.46
N LEU A 9 -7.69 9.99 -18.34
CA LEU A 9 -6.36 9.46 -18.02
C LEU A 9 -5.82 10.07 -16.71
N LEU A 10 -6.09 11.35 -16.49
CA LEU A 10 -5.76 12.09 -15.28
C LEU A 10 -6.31 11.44 -14.00
N ARG A 11 -7.56 10.96 -13.99
CA ARG A 11 -8.14 10.27 -12.82
C ARG A 11 -7.40 8.96 -12.50
N TYR A 12 -6.98 8.23 -13.54
CA TYR A 12 -6.17 7.02 -13.37
C TYR A 12 -4.76 7.35 -12.88
N LEU A 13 -4.13 8.40 -13.39
CA LEU A 13 -2.82 8.85 -12.92
C LEU A 13 -2.87 9.30 -11.46
N ILE A 14 -3.91 10.05 -11.07
CA ILE A 14 -4.11 10.47 -9.68
C ILE A 14 -4.35 9.25 -8.79
N GLY A 15 -5.24 8.33 -9.18
CA GLY A 15 -5.50 7.09 -8.42
C GLY A 15 -4.26 6.20 -8.30
N SER A 16 -3.47 6.10 -9.37
CA SER A 16 -2.21 5.37 -9.39
C SER A 16 -1.17 6.01 -8.48
N ALA A 17 -1.04 7.34 -8.48
CA ALA A 17 -0.15 8.06 -7.58
C ALA A 17 -0.55 7.87 -6.11
N VAL A 18 -1.86 7.90 -5.80
CA VAL A 18 -2.37 7.65 -4.44
C VAL A 18 -2.10 6.22 -3.98
N MET A 19 -2.30 5.21 -4.84
CA MET A 19 -1.92 3.81 -4.55
C MET A 19 -0.42 3.70 -4.25
N MET A 20 0.44 4.35 -5.04
CA MET A 20 1.89 4.29 -4.83
C MET A 20 2.30 4.98 -3.52
N ILE A 21 1.76 6.17 -3.22
CA ILE A 21 2.07 6.87 -1.96
C ILE A 21 1.48 6.12 -0.75
N GLY A 22 0.25 5.61 -0.85
CA GLY A 22 -0.43 4.93 0.24
C GLY A 22 0.01 3.49 0.49
N VAL A 23 0.60 2.81 -0.50
CA VAL A 23 1.03 1.40 -0.39
C VAL A 23 2.54 1.28 -0.46
N VAL A 24 3.21 1.89 -1.45
CA VAL A 24 4.66 1.71 -1.64
C VAL A 24 5.46 2.47 -0.60
N LEU A 25 5.05 3.68 -0.20
CA LEU A 25 5.76 4.40 0.88
C LEU A 25 5.64 3.63 2.21
N PRO A 26 4.48 3.14 2.64
CA PRO A 26 4.37 2.24 3.81
C PRO A 26 5.05 0.89 3.64
N VAL A 27 4.98 0.22 2.49
CA VAL A 27 5.63 -1.09 2.29
C VAL A 27 7.15 -0.95 2.22
N GLY A 28 7.66 0.03 1.47
CA GLY A 28 9.08 0.36 1.41
C GLY A 28 9.60 0.84 2.77
N TYR A 29 8.80 1.64 3.49
CA TYR A 29 9.03 1.96 4.89
C TYR A 29 9.07 0.69 5.72
N MET A 30 8.04 -0.16 5.72
CA MET A 30 8.01 -1.37 6.52
C MET A 30 9.22 -2.23 6.19
N MET A 31 9.55 -2.47 4.93
CA MET A 31 10.71 -3.25 4.51
C MET A 31 12.06 -2.64 4.96
N PHE A 32 12.22 -1.32 4.85
CA PHE A 32 13.44 -0.60 5.27
C PHE A 32 13.57 -0.54 6.80
N ARG A 33 12.44 -0.40 7.51
CA ARG A 33 12.37 -0.24 8.97
C ARG A 33 12.36 -1.60 9.67
N ASN A 34 11.91 -2.65 8.98
CA ASN A 34 11.85 -4.04 9.42
C ASN A 34 13.19 -4.78 9.28
N LYS A 35 14.29 -4.06 9.03
CA LYS A 35 15.67 -4.58 9.14
C LYS A 35 16.22 -4.57 10.59
N ARG A 36 15.39 -4.38 11.61
CA ARG A 36 15.75 -4.59 13.03
C ARG A 36 14.91 -5.70 13.65
N VAL A 37 15.26 -6.93 13.26
CA VAL A 37 14.80 -8.21 13.83
C VAL A 37 13.35 -8.54 13.43
N PRO A 38 13.07 -9.69 12.80
CA PRO A 38 11.72 -10.24 12.88
C PRO A 38 11.54 -10.55 14.36
N SER A 39 10.77 -9.75 15.10
CA SER A 39 10.40 -10.13 16.46
C SER A 39 9.71 -11.48 16.34
N SER A 40 10.48 -12.49 16.74
CA SER A 40 10.18 -13.89 16.72
C SER A 40 8.76 -14.11 17.25
N SER A 41 7.95 -14.76 16.42
CA SER A 41 6.92 -15.70 16.87
C SER A 41 6.13 -15.28 18.11
N SER A 42 5.06 -14.51 17.91
CA SER A 42 3.84 -14.76 18.69
C SER A 42 3.19 -16.04 18.18
N TYR A 43 3.82 -17.19 18.40
CA TYR A 43 3.14 -18.48 18.24
C TYR A 43 3.27 -19.28 19.54
N SER A 44 2.10 -19.70 20.01
CA SER A 44 1.83 -20.58 21.14
C SER A 44 2.31 -20.10 22.51
N LYS A 45 1.42 -19.38 23.19
CA LYS A 45 1.01 -19.82 24.53
C LYS A 45 0.77 -21.33 24.50
N GLN A 46 1.51 -22.13 25.24
CA GLN A 46 1.00 -23.41 25.73
C GLN A 46 1.81 -23.83 26.96
N THR A 47 1.12 -23.78 28.10
CA THR A 47 1.21 -24.61 29.32
C THR A 47 2.58 -25.08 29.80
#